data_AF-A0A2G9ZQA2-F1
#
_entry.id   AF-A0A2G9ZQA2-F1
#
_cell.length_a   1.000
_cell.length_b   1.000
_cell.length_c   1.000
_cell.angle_alpha   90.00
_cell.angle_beta   90.00
_cell.angle_gamma   90.00
#
_symmetry.space_group_name_H-M   'P 1'
#
loop_
_entity.id
_entity.type
_entity.pdbx_description
1 polymer ?
#
loop_
_entity_poly.entity_id
_entity_poly.type
_entity_poly.pdbx_seq_one_letter_code
_entity_poly.pdbx_strand_id
1 'polypeptide(L)' 'AVKETARVLKPGGRYYIEEIYPPLYLNAITRRLLLHPTENRFDGKDLKIALADSGFFLEAFLESRFLGILGVAVRLPD' A
#
# COMPACT_ATOMS: atom_id res chain seq x y z
N ALA A 1 8.20 -3.69 -4.07
CA ALA A 1 6.98 -3.60 -4.90
C ALA A 1 6.78 -2.21 -5.49
N VAL A 2 6.57 -1.16 -4.68
CA VAL A 2 6.24 0.21 -5.16
C VAL A 2 7.25 0.78 -6.16
N LYS A 3 8.56 0.62 -5.91
CA LYS A 3 9.62 1.07 -6.83
C LYS A 3 9.56 0.42 -8.22
N GLU A 4 9.15 -0.85 -8.28
CA GLU A 4 9.00 -1.55 -9.56
C GLU A 4 7.76 -1.05 -10.31
N THR A 5 6.68 -0.75 -9.60
CA THR A 5 5.52 -0.07 -10.17
C THR A 5 5.89 1.29 -10.74
N ALA A 6 6.70 2.08 -10.03
CA ALA A 6 7.19 3.38 -10.51
C ALA A 6 8.01 3.27 -11.81
N ARG A 7 8.78 2.18 -11.97
CA ARG A 7 9.60 1.90 -13.15
C ARG A 7 8.76 1.62 -14.41
N VAL A 8 7.61 0.96 -14.25
CA VAL A 8 6.76 0.54 -15.38
C VAL A 8 5.65 1.55 -15.72
N LEU A 9 5.28 2.42 -14.78
CA LEU A 9 4.29 3.48 -15.01
C LEU A 9 4.92 4.67 -15.74
N LYS A 10 4.22 5.17 -16.76
CA LYS A 10 4.55 6.47 -17.38
C LYS A 10 4.27 7.62 -16.39
N PRO A 11 4.96 8.77 -16.53
CA PRO A 11 4.57 10.00 -15.84
C PRO A 11 3.08 10.31 -16.02
N GLY A 12 2.40 10.68 -14.93
CA GLY A 12 0.94 10.87 -14.89
C GLY A 12 0.12 9.58 -14.83
N GLY A 13 0.75 8.41 -14.89
CA GLY A 13 0.09 7.11 -14.70
C GLY A 13 -0.50 6.98 -13.30
N ARG A 14 -1.66 6.32 -13.21
CA ARG A 14 -2.37 6.08 -11.93
C ARG A 14 -2.08 4.69 -11.40
N TYR A 15 -1.71 4.62 -10.14
CA TYR A 15 -1.51 3.40 -9.38
C TYR A 15 -2.62 3.28 -8.33
N TYR A 16 -3.51 2.31 -8.53
CA TYR A 16 -4.57 1.97 -7.59
C TYR A 16 -4.04 0.93 -6.61
N ILE A 17 -4.18 1.22 -5.32
CA ILE A 17 -3.57 0.43 -4.23
C ILE A 17 -4.60 0.09 -3.17
N GLU A 18 -4.50 -1.13 -2.68
CA GLU A 18 -5.22 -1.63 -1.52
C GLU A 18 -4.21 -2.36 -0.63
N GLU A 19 -4.06 -1.93 0.62
CA GLU A 19 -3.26 -2.64 1.62
C GLU A 19 -4.11 -2.88 2.87
N ILE A 20 -4.09 -4.12 3.34
CA ILE A 20 -4.89 -4.56 4.49
C ILE A 20 -4.00 -4.57 5.73
N TYR A 21 -4.47 -3.97 6.83
CA TYR A 21 -3.66 -3.88 8.05
C TYR A 21 -3.77 -5.12 8.94
N PRO A 22 -2.69 -5.43 9.70
CA PRO A 22 -2.63 -6.59 10.58
C PRO A 22 -3.81 -6.76 11.56
N PRO A 23 -4.42 -5.71 12.13
CA PRO A 23 -5.57 -5.87 13.04
C PRO A 23 -6.78 -6.58 12.41
N LEU A 24 -6.90 -6.63 11.08
CA LEU A 24 -8.02 -7.28 10.40
C LEU A 24 -7.84 -8.81 10.27
N TYR A 25 -6.60 -9.30 10.18
CA TYR A 25 -6.31 -10.71 9.88
C TYR A 25 -5.40 -11.41 10.90
N LEU A 26 -4.85 -10.72 11.90
CA LEU A 26 -4.04 -11.34 12.97
C LEU A 26 -4.85 -11.81 14.18
N ASN A 27 -6.17 -11.88 14.05
CA ASN A 27 -7.09 -12.44 15.05
C ASN A 27 -6.67 -13.90 15.34
N ALA A 28 -6.86 -14.38 16.59
CA ALA A 28 -6.38 -15.70 17.01
C ALA A 28 -6.85 -16.86 16.10
N ILE A 29 -8.02 -16.71 15.48
CA ILE A 29 -8.62 -17.67 14.56
C ILE A 29 -7.95 -17.61 13.17
N THR A 30 -7.84 -16.42 12.58
CA THR A 30 -7.29 -16.23 11.22
C THR A 30 -5.80 -16.52 11.17
N ARG A 31 -5.04 -16.25 12.23
CA ARG A 31 -3.60 -16.59 12.33
C ARG A 31 -3.32 -18.09 12.24
N ARG A 32 -4.23 -18.94 12.73
CA ARG A 32 -4.07 -20.40 12.77
C ARG A 32 -4.52 -21.07 11.47
N LEU A 33 -5.44 -20.45 10.74
CA LEU A 33 -6.09 -21.03 9.55
C LEU A 33 -5.53 -20.53 8.22
N LEU A 34 -4.96 -19.32 8.17
CA LEU A 34 -4.48 -18.70 6.93
C LEU A 34 -2.97 -18.49 7.00
N LEU A 35 -2.27 -18.82 5.91
CA LEU A 35 -0.85 -18.49 5.71
C LEU A 35 -0.75 -16.98 5.46
N HIS A 36 -0.49 -16.22 6.52
CA HIS A 36 -0.34 -14.77 6.42
C HIS A 36 1.09 -14.39 6.02
N PRO A 37 1.29 -13.64 4.93
CA PRO A 37 2.58 -13.09 4.59
C PRO A 37 3.04 -12.12 5.69
N THR A 38 4.16 -12.46 6.33
CA THR A 38 4.79 -11.67 7.40
C THR A 38 5.75 -10.62 6.86
N GLU A 39 6.09 -10.67 5.57
CA GLU A 39 7.05 -9.79 4.91
C GLU A 39 6.35 -8.88 3.89
N ASN A 40 6.97 -7.73 3.58
CA ASN A 40 6.45 -6.71 2.66
C ASN A 40 5.07 -6.14 3.02
N ARG A 41 4.72 -6.13 4.32
CA ARG A 41 3.53 -5.45 4.82
C ARG A 41 3.87 -4.02 5.18
N PHE A 42 3.15 -3.08 4.58
CA PHE A 42 3.21 -1.69 4.97
C PHE A 42 2.16 -1.40 6.04
N ASP A 43 2.52 -0.65 7.06
CA ASP A 43 1.52 0.15 7.76
C ASP A 43 1.16 1.39 6.93
N GLY A 44 0.11 2.11 7.30
CA GLY A 44 -0.35 3.26 6.52
C GLY A 44 0.65 4.38 6.37
N LYS A 45 1.55 4.53 7.33
CA LYS A 45 2.60 5.54 7.30
C LYS A 45 3.71 5.08 6.37
N ASP A 46 4.15 3.84 6.51
CA ASP A 46 5.21 3.22 5.72
C ASP A 46 4.82 3.16 4.25
N LEU A 47 3.56 2.86 3.94
CA LEU A 47 3.06 2.86 2.55
C LEU A 47 3.18 4.25 1.92
N LYS A 48 2.75 5.30 2.65
CA LYS A 48 2.80 6.69 2.17
C LYS A 48 4.24 7.15 1.95
N ILE A 49 5.15 6.80 2.84
CA ILE A 49 6.57 7.09 2.70
C ILE A 49 7.13 6.35 1.47
N ALA A 50 6.87 5.05 1.34
CA ALA A 50 7.35 4.26 0.22
C ALA A 50 6.84 4.77 -1.14
N LEU A 51 5.61 5.27 -1.20
CA LEU A 51 5.06 5.93 -2.39
C LEU A 51 5.82 7.23 -2.71
N ALA A 52 6.01 8.09 -1.71
CA ALA A 52 6.72 9.35 -1.88
C ALA A 52 8.17 9.12 -2.35
N ASP A 53 8.89 8.21 -1.69
CA ASP A 53 10.28 7.85 -2.01
C ASP A 53 10.41 7.20 -3.40
N SER A 54 9.33 6.62 -3.91
CA SER A 54 9.28 6.03 -5.26
C SER A 54 8.77 7.01 -6.33
N GLY A 55 8.60 8.28 -5.99
CA GLY A 55 8.17 9.33 -6.92
C GLY A 55 6.69 9.25 -7.29
N PHE A 56 5.84 8.87 -6.34
CA PHE A 56 4.39 8.95 -6.45
C PHE A 56 3.83 10.08 -5.57
N PHE A 57 2.76 10.70 -6.05
CA PHE A 57 1.90 11.59 -5.27
C PHE A 57 0.58 10.88 -4.96
N LEU A 58 0.20 10.77 -3.68
CA LEU A 58 -1.06 10.14 -3.28
C LEU A 58 -2.22 11.13 -3.51
N GLU A 59 -2.96 10.95 -4.60
CA GLU A 59 -4.03 11.85 -5.06
C GLU A 59 -5.28 11.73 -4.18
N ALA A 60 -5.67 10.51 -3.82
CA ALA A 60 -6.79 10.25 -2.94
C ALA A 60 -6.57 8.96 -2.15
N PHE A 61 -7.09 8.91 -0.92
CA PHE A 61 -7.13 7.68 -0.14
C PHE A 61 -8.27 7.66 0.87
N LEU A 62 -8.72 6.46 1.17
CA LEU A 62 -9.59 6.13 2.29
C LEU A 62 -8.81 5.19 3.20
N GLU A 63 -8.52 5.63 4.42
CA GLU A 63 -7.76 4.84 5.38
C GLU A 63 -8.55 4.63 6.66
N SER A 64 -8.54 3.38 7.13
CA SER A 64 -8.97 3.01 8.47
C SER A 64 -7.81 2.35 9.19
N ARG A 65 -7.46 2.89 10.36
CA ARG A 65 -6.41 2.37 11.23
C ARG A 65 -6.55 0.88 11.59
N PHE A 66 -7.76 0.34 11.51
CA PHE A 66 -8.06 -1.04 11.89
C PHE A 66 -8.30 -1.98 10.71
N LEU A 67 -8.53 -1.45 9.49
CA LEU A 67 -8.84 -2.26 8.32
C LEU A 67 -7.72 -2.24 7.28
N GLY A 68 -7.21 -1.06 6.95
CA GLY A 68 -6.32 -0.88 5.80
C GLY A 68 -6.53 0.46 5.11
N ILE A 69 -5.95 0.58 3.92
CA ILE A 69 -5.99 1.77 3.08
C ILE A 69 -6.31 1.38 1.64
N LEU A 70 -7.23 2.14 1.04
CA LEU A 70 -7.52 2.15 -0.38
C LEU A 70 -7.07 3.50 -0.93
N GLY A 71 -6.27 3.53 -1.99
CA GLY A 71 -5.70 4.76 -2.49
C GLY A 71 -5.47 4.79 -3.99
N VAL A 72 -5.31 5.99 -4.51
CA VAL A 72 -4.90 6.29 -5.87
C VAL A 72 -3.68 7.20 -5.81
N ALA A 73 -2.58 6.73 -6.37
CA ALA A 73 -1.35 7.48 -6.46
C ALA A 73 -1.01 7.79 -7.92
N VAL A 74 -0.42 8.95 -8.19
CA VAL A 74 -0.04 9.42 -9.52
C VAL A 74 1.47 9.42 -9.63
N ARG A 75 2.02 8.82 -10.69
CA ARG A 75 3.46 8.84 -10.95
C ARG A 75 3.88 10.26 -11.32
N LEU A 76 4.76 10.85 -10.53
CA LEU A 76 5.30 12.16 -10.82
C LEU A 76 6.23 12.11 -12.06
N PRO A 77 6.34 13.21 -12.83
CA PRO A 77 7.42 13.38 -13.79
C PRO A 77 8.78 13.32 -13.07
N ASP A 78 9.78 12.75 -13.75
CA ASP A 78 11.18 12.79 -13.29
C ASP A 78 11.76 14.22 -13.36
#